data_AF-A0A0S6UXX5-F1
#
_entry.id   AF-A0A0S6UXX5-F1
#
_cell.length_a   1.000
_cell.length_b   1.000
_cell.length_c   1.000
_cell.angle_alpha   90.00
_cell.angle_beta   90.00
_cell.angle_gamma   90.00
#
_symmetry.space_group_name_H-M   'P 1'
#
loop_
_entity.id
_entity.type
_entity.pdbx_description
1 polymer ?
#
loop_
_entity_poly.entity_id
_entity_poly.type
_entity_poly.pdbx_seq_one_letter_code
_entity_poly.pdbx_strand_id
1 'polypeptide(L)' 'MAGTRELVIVGTPYVAAYAVTEGSIRILRILHGTQKWPDELPGDE' A
#
# COMPACT_ATOMS: atom_id res chain seq x y z
N MET A 1 19.19 -2.15 2.19
CA MET A 1 18.00 -2.75 1.53
C MET A 1 16.87 -1.73 1.59
N ALA A 2 16.40 -1.21 0.45
CA ALA A 2 15.24 -0.32 0.42
C ALA A 2 13.97 -1.18 0.30
N GLY A 3 13.38 -1.53 1.44
CA GLY A 3 12.11 -2.28 1.49
C GLY A 3 10.90 -1.36 1.41
N THR A 4 9.75 -1.95 1.06
CA THR A 4 8.43 -1.30 1.20
C THR A 4 8.09 -1.12 2.68
N ARG A 5 7.48 0.01 3.02
CA ARG A 5 6.99 0.38 4.34
C ARG A 5 5.51 0.73 4.25
N GLU A 6 4.84 0.69 5.40
CA GLU A 6 3.42 1.04 5.51
C GLU A 6 3.25 2.23 6.44
N LEU A 7 2.31 3.11 6.10
CA LEU A 7 1.88 4.24 6.92
C LEU A 7 0.36 4.20 7.08
N VAL A 8 -0.12 3.99 8.31
CA VAL A 8 -1.53 4.17 8.66
C VAL A 8 -1.84 5.67 8.65
N ILE A 9 -2.83 6.08 7.87
CA ILE A 9 -3.27 7.47 7.82
C ILE A 9 -4.29 7.68 8.94
N VAL A 10 -3.80 8.14 10.09
CA VAL A 10 -4.59 8.33 11.31
C VAL A 10 -5.84 9.17 11.04
N GLY A 11 -6.99 8.73 11.55
CA GLY A 11 -8.29 9.37 11.35
C GLY A 11 -8.98 8.98 10.03
N THR A 12 -8.36 8.13 9.21
CA THR A 12 -8.96 7.59 7.98
C THR A 12 -8.83 6.07 7.93
N PRO A 13 -9.67 5.38 7.15
CA PRO A 13 -9.55 3.93 6.97
C PRO A 13 -8.45 3.57 5.95
N TYR A 14 -7.44 4.42 5.70
CA TYR A 14 -6.46 4.20 4.64
C TYR A 14 -5.05 3.88 5.16
N VAL A 15 -4.34 3.03 4.42
CA VAL A 15 -2.93 2.69 4.59
C VAL A 15 -2.17 3.03 3.31
N ALA A 16 -1.03 3.70 3.43
CA ALA A 16 -0.13 3.97 2.31
C ALA A 16 1.03 2.98 2.32
N ALA A 17 1.20 2.21 1.24
CA ALA A 17 2.42 1.47 0.98
C ALA A 17 3.42 2.42 0.28
N TYR A 18 4.63 2.57 0.83
CA TYR A 18 5.62 3.51 0.33
C TYR A 18 7.04 2.93 0.37
N ALA A 19 7.92 3.49 -0.45
CA ALA A 19 9.35 3.22 -0.39
C ALA A 19 10.11 4.51 -0.15
N VAL A 20 11.19 4.44 0.64
CA VAL A 20 12.15 5.53 0.79
C VAL A 20 13.22 5.37 -0.29
N THR A 21 13.35 6.37 -1.15
CA THR A 21 14.44 6.46 -2.14
C THR A 21 15.45 7.49 -1.68
N GLU A 22 16.56 7.64 -2.41
CA GLU A 22 17.43 8.78 -2.20
C GLU A 22 16.67 10.09 -2.49
N GLY A 23 16.54 10.94 -1.47
CA GLY A 23 15.90 12.26 -1.58
C GLY A 23 14.38 12.30 -1.64
N SER A 24 13.67 11.15 -1.64
CA SER A 24 12.20 11.17 -1.71
C SER A 24 11.50 9.99 -1.06
N ILE A 25 10.20 10.16 -0.83
CA ILE A 25 9.28 9.08 -0.49
C ILE A 25 8.39 8.83 -1.70
N ARG A 26 8.41 7.60 -2.21
CA ARG A 26 7.53 7.18 -3.30
C ARG A 26 6.34 6.44 -2.72
N ILE A 27 5.14 7.00 -2.90
CA ILE A 27 3.89 6.28 -2.62
C ILE A 27 3.69 5.25 -3.74
N LEU A 28 3.56 3.98 -3.36
CA LEU A 28 3.36 2.87 -4.28
C LEU A 28 1.87 2.60 -4.46
N ARG A 29 1.09 2.65 -3.37
CA ARG A 29 -0.34 2.44 -3.38
C ARG A 29 -1.01 3.04 -2.13
N ILE A 30 -2.25 3.47 -2.27
CA ILE A 30 -3.16 3.79 -1.17
C ILE A 30 -4.22 2.69 -1.11
N LEU A 31 -4.38 2.08 0.05
CA LEU A 31 -5.28 0.95 0.29
C LEU A 31 -6.31 1.30 1.36
N HIS A 32 -7.55 0.88 1.17
CA HIS A 32 -8.57 0.98 2.21
C HIS A 32 -8.45 -0.25 3.14
N GLY A 33 -8.29 -0.05 4.45
CA GLY A 33 -7.99 -1.09 5.43
C GLY A 33 -9.10 -2.13 5.63
N THR A 34 -10.33 -1.81 5.22
CA THR A 34 -11.46 -2.76 5.22
C THR A 34 -11.86 -3.19 3.81
N GLN A 35 -10.98 -3.00 2.81
CA GLN A 35 -11.25 -3.45 1.45
C GLN A 35 -11.43 -4.97 1.42
N LYS A 36 -12.56 -5.42 0.89
CA LYS A 36 -12.74 -6.84 0.54
C LYS A 36 -12.02 -7.09 -0.78
N TRP A 37 -10.98 -7.91 -0.73
CA TRP A 37 -10.28 -8.36 -1.93
C TRP A 37 -11.04 -9.52 -2.57
N PRO A 38 -10.99 -9.66 -3.91
CA PRO A 38 -11.50 -10.85 -4.55
C PRO A 38 -10.68 -12.06 -4.12
N ASP A 39 -11.32 -13.22 -4.02
CA ASP A 39 -10.66 -14.47 -3.63
C ASP A 39 -9.67 -14.96 -4.72
N GLU A 40 -9.89 -14.55 -5.97
CA GLU A 40 -9.04 -14.83 -7.14
C GLU A 40 -8.66 -13.52 -7.84
N LEU A 41 -7.41 -13.42 -8.32
CA LEU A 41 -6.99 -12.28 -9.11
C LEU A 41 -7.30 -12.50 -10.60
N PRO A 42 -7.56 -11.43 -11.36
CA PRO A 42 -7.71 -11.56 -12.81
C PRO A 42 -6.44 -12.15 -13.43
N GLY A 43 -6.55 -13.32 -14.06
CA GLY A 43 -5.45 -14.01 -14.73
C GLY A 43 -4.84 -15.21 -14.00
N ASP A 44 -5.43 -15.64 -12.88
CA ASP A 44 -5.07 -16.90 -12.19
C ASP A 44 -5.71 -18.16 -12.84
N GLU A 45 -5.97 -18.14 -14.16
CA GLU A 45 -6.48 -19.30 -14.95
C GLU A 45 -5.37 -20.30 -15.31
#